data_AF-A0A7W2I645-F1
#
_entry.id   AF-A0A7W2I645-F1
#
_cell.length_a   1.000
_cell.length_b   1.000
_cell.length_c   1.000
_cell.angle_alpha   90.00
_cell.angle_beta   90.00
_cell.angle_gamma   90.00
#
_symmetry.space_group_name_H-M   'P 1'
#
loop_
_entity.id
_entity.type
_entity.pdbx_description
1 polymer ?
#
loop_
_entity_poly.entity_id
_entity_poly.type
_entity_poly.pdbx_seq_one_letter_code
_entity_poly.pdbx_strand_id
1 'polypeptide(L)'
;MDEKQHRIAFAFFLENWKFSKDSNEYLKANGEEVTPEEYRSEMKDAIFCPECSTPLSRAPENAEVFTNERTAHFRHRGAYKNINCSLRVSRATGLQYHSEEEARRAIQNENLVLIGGWTENPPEIRDGDDADLEFRQTQIVDPEGPMTEMPLGRHIGRTVLLPTRISSVLAICRNFDKNIHRAFYFPDSQYALHLRSILYDVTRLIDDELPERGNLYFGKIVGFSRLSHRNIIYLKVENFPELKIYTYPRFDERKKIDSESLGRVLLFYGTVSNKGEGIPRCMTKSWGQYSLLPEQYEKFLPWHRPN
;
A
#
# COMPACT_ATOMS: atom_id res chain seq x y z
N MET A 1 -9.58 1.24 -20.14
CA MET A 1 -8.32 1.90 -20.57
C MET A 1 -7.33 1.77 -19.43
N ASP A 2 -6.21 1.09 -19.65
CA ASP A 2 -5.19 0.82 -18.61
C ASP A 2 -4.38 2.10 -18.36
N GLU A 3 -4.82 2.93 -17.42
CA GLU A 3 -4.00 4.03 -16.92
C GLU A 3 -2.75 3.45 -16.26
N LYS A 4 -1.58 3.79 -16.82
CA LYS A 4 -0.29 3.41 -16.25
C LYS A 4 -0.13 4.12 -14.91
N GLN A 5 -0.56 3.48 -13.83
CA GLN A 5 -0.32 3.98 -12.49
C GLN A 5 1.19 4.08 -12.25
N HIS A 6 1.65 5.28 -11.90
CA HIS A 6 3.07 5.54 -11.67
C HIS A 6 3.49 4.90 -10.35
N ARG A 7 4.48 3.98 -10.40
CA ARG A 7 4.89 3.14 -9.25
C ARG A 7 5.75 3.87 -8.21
N ILE A 8 6.38 4.98 -8.57
CA ILE A 8 7.26 5.73 -7.68
C ILE A 8 6.43 6.75 -6.90
N ALA A 9 6.24 6.48 -5.59
CA ALA A 9 5.51 7.38 -4.69
C ALA A 9 6.29 8.65 -4.33
N PHE A 10 7.57 8.49 -4.02
CA PHE A 10 8.50 9.57 -3.70
C PHE A 10 9.90 9.22 -4.19
N ALA A 11 10.77 10.21 -4.22
CA ALA A 11 12.20 10.08 -4.49
C ALA A 11 13.00 10.55 -3.27
N PHE A 12 14.22 10.06 -3.11
CA PHE A 12 15.16 10.65 -2.14
C PHE A 12 15.88 11.83 -2.78
N PHE A 13 15.80 12.99 -2.15
CA PHE A 13 16.59 14.16 -2.49
C PHE A 13 17.78 14.25 -1.55
N LEU A 14 18.98 14.32 -2.11
CA LEU A 14 20.20 14.54 -1.32
C LEU A 14 21.22 15.27 -2.19
N GLU A 15 21.51 16.52 -1.84
CA GLU A 15 22.53 17.30 -2.54
C GLU A 15 23.89 16.64 -2.39
N ASN A 16 24.66 16.65 -3.48
CA ASN A 16 26.02 16.10 -3.57
C ASN A 16 26.15 14.56 -3.53
N TRP A 17 25.06 13.81 -3.36
CA TRP A 17 25.10 12.35 -3.47
C TRP A 17 25.23 11.90 -4.94
N LYS A 18 26.10 10.93 -5.22
CA LYS A 18 26.36 10.42 -6.57
C LYS A 18 26.16 8.91 -6.61
N PHE A 19 25.26 8.50 -7.49
CA PHE A 19 25.06 7.10 -7.84
C PHE A 19 26.39 6.44 -8.22
N SER A 20 26.62 5.22 -7.69
CA SER A 20 27.84 4.40 -7.78
C SER A 20 29.07 4.87 -7.01
N LYS A 21 29.10 6.11 -6.51
CA LYS A 21 30.22 6.61 -5.69
C LYS A 21 29.92 6.55 -4.20
N ASP A 22 28.71 6.91 -3.83
CA ASP A 22 28.28 7.01 -2.44
C ASP A 22 27.41 5.82 -2.04
N SER A 23 27.34 5.55 -0.73
CA SER A 23 26.55 4.42 -0.22
C SER A 23 25.06 4.63 -0.41
N ASN A 24 24.35 3.62 -0.91
CA ASN A 24 22.89 3.62 -1.02
C ASN A 24 22.20 3.66 0.35
N GLU A 25 22.83 3.09 1.38
CA GLU A 25 22.31 3.14 2.75
C GLU A 25 22.35 4.57 3.30
N TYR A 26 23.41 5.31 2.96
CA TYR A 26 23.55 6.71 3.34
C TYR A 26 22.45 7.58 2.71
N LEU A 27 22.12 7.35 1.45
CA LEU A 27 21.01 8.02 0.76
C LEU A 27 19.66 7.75 1.46
N LYS A 28 19.39 6.50 1.83
CA LYS A 28 18.13 6.13 2.50
C LYS A 28 18.02 6.67 3.91
N ALA A 29 19.15 6.89 4.59
CA ALA A 29 19.18 7.40 5.95
C ALA A 29 19.15 8.93 6.04
N ASN A 30 19.72 9.63 5.05
CA ASN A 30 19.92 11.09 5.10
C ASN A 30 19.17 11.85 3.99
N GLY A 31 18.62 11.16 3.01
CA GLY A 31 17.86 11.78 1.93
C GLY A 31 16.48 12.24 2.38
N GLU A 32 16.06 13.41 1.91
CA GLU A 32 14.71 13.93 2.10
C GLU A 32 13.74 13.19 1.18
N GLU A 33 12.60 12.74 1.71
CA GLU A 33 11.54 12.10 0.92
C GLU A 33 10.67 13.15 0.24
N VAL A 34 10.82 13.24 -1.09
CA VAL A 34 10.14 14.24 -1.91
C VAL A 34 9.13 13.55 -2.82
N THR A 35 7.86 13.90 -2.68
CA THR A 35 6.81 13.49 -3.62
C THR A 35 6.89 14.28 -4.94
N PRO A 36 6.24 13.82 -6.03
CA PRO A 36 6.19 14.60 -7.26
C PRO A 36 5.57 15.99 -7.10
N GLU A 37 4.78 16.23 -6.06
CA GLU A 37 4.15 17.52 -5.77
C GLU A 37 5.09 18.45 -5.00
N GLU A 38 5.87 17.91 -4.07
CA GLU A 38 6.86 18.66 -3.27
C GLU A 38 8.15 19.01 -4.05
N TYR A 39 8.32 18.46 -5.26
CA TYR A 39 9.52 18.66 -6.09
C TYR A 39 9.69 20.13 -6.49
N ARG A 40 10.91 20.63 -6.29
CA ARG A 40 11.35 21.99 -6.69
C ARG A 40 12.38 21.89 -7.80
N SER A 41 12.43 22.89 -8.68
CA SER A 41 13.39 22.91 -9.81
C SER A 41 14.86 22.81 -9.37
N GLU A 42 15.18 23.23 -8.15
CA GLU A 42 16.51 23.11 -7.52
C GLU A 42 16.91 21.65 -7.25
N MET A 43 15.95 20.75 -7.05
CA MET A 43 16.18 19.33 -6.81
C MET A 43 16.55 18.54 -8.08
N LYS A 44 16.61 19.23 -9.22
CA LYS A 44 16.99 18.66 -10.50
C LYS A 44 18.38 18.03 -10.39
N ASP A 45 18.53 16.83 -10.94
CA ASP A 45 19.77 16.05 -10.91
C ASP A 45 20.23 15.53 -9.54
N ALA A 46 19.49 15.82 -8.46
CA ALA A 46 19.77 15.36 -7.09
C ALA A 46 18.63 14.52 -6.48
N ILE A 47 17.73 13.99 -7.31
CA ILE A 47 16.67 13.07 -6.90
C ILE A 47 16.96 11.63 -7.34
N PHE A 48 16.72 10.67 -6.45
CA PHE A 48 17.13 9.28 -6.59
C PHE A 48 16.00 8.30 -6.29
N CYS A 49 16.05 7.15 -6.96
CA CYS A 49 15.03 6.10 -6.82
C CYS A 49 15.11 5.42 -5.44
N PRO A 50 13.99 5.27 -4.71
CA PRO A 50 13.99 4.65 -3.39
C PRO A 50 14.39 3.16 -3.41
N GLU A 51 14.23 2.50 -4.55
CA GLU A 51 14.60 1.10 -4.72
C GLU A 51 16.04 0.94 -5.25
N CYS A 52 16.30 1.38 -6.47
CA CYS A 52 17.59 1.15 -7.14
C CYS A 52 18.61 2.28 -6.97
N SER A 53 18.25 3.37 -6.26
CA SER A 53 19.10 4.55 -6.02
C SER A 53 19.58 5.27 -7.29
N THR A 54 19.15 4.86 -8.49
CA THR A 54 19.52 5.54 -9.74
C THR A 54 18.86 6.93 -9.83
N PRO A 55 19.51 7.89 -10.50
CA PRO A 55 18.94 9.22 -10.69
C PRO A 55 17.60 9.19 -11.43
N LEU A 56 16.64 9.94 -10.90
CA LEU A 56 15.30 10.10 -11.46
C LEU A 56 15.17 11.42 -12.23
N SER A 57 14.09 11.54 -12.98
CA SER A 57 13.60 12.79 -13.56
C SER A 57 12.12 12.93 -13.24
N ARG A 58 11.64 14.13 -12.99
CA ARG A 58 10.22 14.43 -12.88
C ARG A 58 9.65 14.79 -14.24
N ALA A 59 8.43 14.35 -14.52
CA ALA A 59 7.68 14.75 -15.70
C ALA A 59 6.26 15.16 -15.25
N PRO A 60 5.79 16.40 -15.53
CA PRO A 60 6.50 17.51 -16.18
C PRO A 60 7.61 18.08 -15.29
N GLU A 61 8.61 18.73 -15.90
CA GLU A 61 9.78 19.22 -15.15
C GLU A 61 9.43 20.44 -14.28
N ASN A 62 8.69 21.41 -14.83
CA ASN A 62 8.41 22.70 -14.19
C ASN A 62 6.91 23.01 -14.00
N ALA A 63 6.02 22.09 -14.37
CA ALA A 63 4.57 22.26 -14.20
C ALA A 63 4.04 21.23 -13.21
N GLU A 64 3.00 21.59 -12.46
CA GLU A 64 2.30 20.69 -11.53
C GLU A 64 1.43 19.65 -12.26
N VAL A 65 0.93 20.01 -13.45
CA VAL A 65 0.03 19.19 -14.26
C VAL A 65 0.50 19.21 -15.71
N PHE A 66 0.43 18.06 -16.39
CA PHE A 66 0.57 18.04 -17.86
C PHE A 66 -0.65 18.72 -18.52
N THR A 67 -0.48 19.21 -19.76
CA THR A 67 -1.60 19.69 -20.62
C THR A 67 -2.64 18.61 -20.95
N ASN A 68 -2.43 17.37 -20.53
CA ASN A 68 -3.33 16.23 -20.69
C ASN A 68 -3.85 15.67 -19.35
N GLU A 69 -3.91 16.50 -18.31
CA GLU A 69 -4.48 16.18 -16.98
C GLU A 69 -3.72 15.12 -16.18
N ARG A 70 -2.60 14.59 -16.69
CA ARG A 70 -1.75 13.67 -15.93
C ARG A 70 -1.01 14.40 -14.82
N THR A 71 -1.00 13.79 -13.64
CA THR A 71 -0.23 14.27 -12.50
C THR A 71 1.26 14.11 -12.71
N ALA A 72 2.03 15.01 -12.11
CA ALA A 72 3.48 14.92 -12.12
C ALA A 72 3.94 13.58 -11.53
N HIS A 73 4.95 12.98 -12.15
CA HIS A 73 5.48 11.68 -11.71
C HIS A 73 6.98 11.60 -11.93
N PHE A 74 7.61 10.75 -11.12
CA PHE A 74 9.01 10.40 -11.33
C PHE A 74 9.17 9.27 -12.34
N ARG A 75 10.23 9.36 -13.14
CA ARG A 75 10.65 8.35 -14.10
C ARG A 75 12.16 8.16 -14.07
N HIS A 76 12.57 6.92 -14.26
CA HIS A 76 13.98 6.55 -14.42
C HIS A 76 14.57 7.20 -15.67
N ARG A 77 15.82 7.65 -15.61
CA ARG A 77 16.54 8.17 -16.78
C ARG A 77 16.95 7.03 -17.72
N GLY A 78 16.91 7.30 -19.02
CA GLY A 78 17.29 6.32 -20.05
C GLY A 78 18.74 5.84 -19.94
N ALA A 79 19.65 6.67 -19.42
CA ALA A 79 21.06 6.33 -19.24
C ALA A 79 21.28 5.11 -18.33
N TYR A 80 20.36 4.84 -17.39
CA TYR A 80 20.47 3.74 -16.42
C TYR A 80 19.58 2.55 -16.81
N LYS A 81 19.19 2.42 -18.08
CA LYS A 81 18.24 1.39 -18.55
C LYS A 81 18.72 -0.04 -18.28
N ASN A 82 20.02 -0.26 -18.20
CA ASN A 82 20.64 -1.55 -17.89
C ASN A 82 20.46 -1.99 -16.42
N ILE A 83 20.09 -1.08 -15.51
CA ILE A 83 19.89 -1.40 -14.09
C ILE A 83 18.45 -1.88 -13.87
N ASN A 84 18.32 -3.07 -13.26
CA ASN A 84 17.04 -3.67 -12.90
C ASN A 84 16.42 -2.93 -11.70
N CYS A 85 15.15 -2.59 -11.82
CA CYS A 85 14.37 -1.90 -10.79
C CYS A 85 12.89 -2.30 -10.96
N SER A 86 12.27 -2.79 -9.90
CA SER A 86 10.87 -3.23 -9.92
C SER A 86 9.87 -2.06 -10.03
N LEU A 87 10.26 -0.88 -9.54
CA LEU A 87 9.52 0.38 -9.73
C LEU A 87 9.59 0.92 -11.17
N ARG A 88 10.43 0.35 -12.04
CA ARG A 88 10.45 0.76 -13.45
C ARG A 88 9.18 0.26 -14.14
N VAL A 89 8.51 1.16 -14.85
CA VAL A 89 7.28 0.84 -15.59
C VAL A 89 7.63 -0.01 -16.82
N SER A 90 7.66 -1.33 -16.67
CA SER A 90 7.46 -2.30 -17.74
C SER A 90 5.99 -2.75 -17.76
N ARG A 91 5.52 -3.26 -18.91
CA ARG A 91 4.11 -3.66 -19.14
C ARG A 91 3.59 -4.55 -18.00
N ALA A 92 2.30 -4.38 -17.67
CA ALA A 92 1.59 -4.94 -16.52
C ALA A 92 1.51 -6.47 -16.50
N THR A 93 2.62 -7.13 -16.23
CA THR A 93 2.62 -8.48 -15.66
C THR A 93 3.19 -8.34 -14.26
N GLY A 94 2.49 -8.84 -13.24
CA GLY A 94 2.94 -8.82 -11.84
C GLY A 94 4.38 -9.30 -11.66
N LEU A 95 4.94 -9.10 -10.47
CA LEU A 95 6.30 -9.53 -10.18
C LEU A 95 6.39 -11.05 -10.36
N GLN A 96 7.19 -11.47 -11.35
CA GLN A 96 7.45 -12.88 -11.63
C GLN A 96 8.80 -13.22 -11.03
N TYR A 97 8.77 -14.13 -10.06
CA TYR A 97 9.98 -14.79 -9.57
C TYR A 97 10.18 -16.06 -10.39
N HIS A 98 11.38 -16.22 -10.95
CA HIS A 98 11.71 -17.32 -11.85
C HIS A 98 12.31 -18.52 -11.13
N SER A 99 12.80 -18.34 -9.90
CA SER A 99 13.24 -19.43 -9.02
C SER A 99 12.80 -19.24 -7.57
N GLU A 100 12.82 -20.34 -6.82
CA GLU A 100 12.56 -20.38 -5.38
C GLU A 100 13.61 -19.58 -4.60
N GLU A 101 14.88 -19.63 -5.00
CA GLU A 101 15.96 -18.84 -4.41
C GLU A 101 15.75 -17.35 -4.60
N GLU A 102 15.25 -16.92 -5.77
CA GLU A 102 14.94 -15.52 -6.05
C GLU A 102 13.82 -15.01 -5.13
N ALA A 103 12.74 -15.79 -4.99
CA ALA A 103 11.64 -15.47 -4.09
C ALA A 103 12.09 -15.44 -2.62
N ARG A 104 12.89 -16.43 -2.18
CA ARG A 104 13.46 -16.45 -0.82
C ARG A 104 14.35 -15.25 -0.54
N ARG A 105 15.23 -14.89 -1.48
CA ARG A 105 16.07 -13.68 -1.36
C ARG A 105 15.22 -12.42 -1.28
N ALA A 106 14.14 -12.32 -2.04
CA ALA A 106 13.23 -11.18 -1.97
C ALA A 106 12.53 -11.07 -0.61
N ILE A 107 12.15 -12.20 0.01
CA ILE A 107 11.61 -12.23 1.38
C ILE A 107 12.67 -11.83 2.40
N GLN A 108 13.86 -12.43 2.31
CA GLN A 108 14.98 -12.16 3.22
C GLN A 108 15.41 -10.70 3.19
N ASN A 109 15.40 -10.08 2.00
CA ASN A 109 15.74 -8.68 1.82
C ASN A 109 14.55 -7.72 2.08
N GLU A 110 13.43 -8.23 2.62
CA GLU A 110 12.19 -7.48 2.88
C GLU A 110 11.58 -6.77 1.66
N ASN A 111 11.92 -7.22 0.46
CA ASN A 111 11.38 -6.70 -0.79
C ASN A 111 10.04 -7.34 -1.15
N LEU A 112 9.75 -8.52 -0.60
CA LEU A 112 8.49 -9.27 -0.77
C LEU A 112 7.90 -9.68 0.58
N VAL A 113 6.62 -9.37 0.79
CA VAL A 113 5.84 -9.80 1.95
C VAL A 113 4.71 -10.73 1.49
N LEU A 114 4.64 -11.93 2.06
CA LEU A 114 3.55 -12.87 1.80
C LEU A 114 2.55 -12.84 2.95
N ILE A 115 1.30 -12.53 2.64
CA ILE A 115 0.17 -12.52 3.56
C ILE A 115 -0.72 -13.71 3.19
N GLY A 116 -0.65 -14.78 3.98
CA GLY A 116 -1.51 -15.96 3.80
C GLY A 116 -2.89 -15.79 4.45
N GLY A 117 -3.03 -14.84 5.37
CA GLY A 117 -4.28 -14.56 6.07
C GLY A 117 -4.20 -13.33 6.97
N TRP A 118 -5.34 -12.97 7.55
CA TRP A 118 -5.50 -11.80 8.41
C TRP A 118 -5.64 -12.21 9.87
N THR A 119 -4.97 -11.50 10.77
CA THR A 119 -5.07 -11.73 12.22
C THR A 119 -6.53 -11.66 12.68
N GLU A 120 -7.08 -12.75 13.22
CA GLU A 120 -8.50 -12.83 13.56
C GLU A 120 -8.87 -11.97 14.77
N ASN A 121 -8.10 -12.09 15.85
CA ASN A 121 -8.32 -11.42 17.12
C ASN A 121 -7.14 -10.51 17.46
N PRO A 122 -7.38 -9.41 18.19
CA PRO A 122 -6.30 -8.53 18.62
C PRO A 122 -5.34 -9.25 19.59
N PRO A 123 -4.08 -8.77 19.74
CA PRO A 123 -3.10 -9.35 20.66
C PRO A 123 -3.58 -9.37 22.11
N GLU A 124 -3.04 -10.24 22.95
CA GLU A 124 -3.22 -10.08 24.40
C GLU A 124 -2.35 -8.91 24.89
N ILE A 125 -2.96 -7.92 25.56
CA ILE A 125 -2.23 -6.83 26.24
C ILE A 125 -1.84 -7.37 27.61
N ARG A 126 -0.57 -7.25 28.01
CA ARG A 126 -0.15 -7.59 29.38
C ARG A 126 -0.29 -6.36 30.27
N ASP A 127 -0.64 -6.56 31.54
CA ASP A 127 -0.77 -5.46 32.50
C ASP A 127 0.55 -4.68 32.61
N GLY A 128 0.49 -3.37 32.32
CA GLY A 128 1.65 -2.47 32.28
C GLY A 128 2.01 -1.93 30.89
N ASP A 129 1.34 -2.43 29.85
CA ASP A 129 1.47 -1.89 28.49
C ASP A 129 0.56 -0.65 28.32
N ASP A 130 1.15 0.54 28.12
CA ASP A 130 0.42 1.76 27.74
C ASP A 130 -0.51 1.52 26.54
N ALA A 131 -1.72 2.07 26.55
CA ALA A 131 -2.65 1.99 25.41
C ALA A 131 -2.09 2.61 24.11
N ASP A 132 -1.07 3.46 24.21
CA ASP A 132 -0.32 4.02 23.06
C ASP A 132 0.81 3.11 22.56
N LEU A 133 1.10 2.03 23.29
CA LEU A 133 2.00 0.99 22.82
C LEU A 133 1.35 0.12 21.75
N GLU A 134 0.05 0.11 21.49
CA GLU A 134 -0.51 -0.77 20.43
C GLU A 134 0.00 -0.42 19.02
N PHE A 135 0.38 0.83 18.77
CA PHE A 135 1.08 1.26 17.55
C PHE A 135 2.60 1.03 17.61
N ARG A 136 3.19 0.93 18.81
CA ARG A 136 4.65 0.81 19.04
C ARG A 136 5.12 -0.62 19.29
N GLN A 137 4.30 -1.45 19.91
CA GLN A 137 4.57 -2.83 20.28
C GLN A 137 4.72 -3.71 19.05
N THR A 138 5.53 -4.72 19.27
CA THR A 138 5.97 -5.73 18.33
C THR A 138 4.75 -6.35 17.64
N GLN A 139 4.75 -6.22 16.32
CA GLN A 139 3.90 -6.94 15.38
C GLN A 139 3.48 -8.32 15.92
N ILE A 140 2.18 -8.63 15.93
CA ILE A 140 1.79 -10.03 15.63
C ILE A 140 1.95 -10.19 14.13
N VAL A 141 3.19 -10.28 13.71
CA VAL A 141 3.55 -11.00 12.50
C VAL A 141 3.82 -12.38 13.02
N ASP A 142 2.88 -13.30 12.82
CA ASP A 142 3.15 -14.71 13.13
C ASP A 142 4.26 -15.17 12.17
N PRO A 143 5.49 -15.41 12.65
CA PRO A 143 6.58 -15.85 11.78
C PRO A 143 6.38 -17.31 11.34
N GLU A 144 5.47 -18.06 11.97
CA GLU A 144 5.04 -19.41 11.60
C GLU A 144 3.63 -19.43 10.97
N GLY A 145 3.28 -18.37 10.24
CA GLY A 145 2.08 -18.38 9.41
C GLY A 145 2.08 -19.57 8.42
N PRO A 146 0.89 -20.07 8.01
CA PRO A 146 0.79 -21.26 7.18
C PRO A 146 1.56 -21.10 5.87
N MET A 147 2.17 -22.19 5.39
CA MET A 147 2.83 -22.19 4.10
C MET A 147 1.80 -21.87 3.01
N THR A 148 2.11 -20.90 2.15
CA THR A 148 1.24 -20.58 1.00
C THR A 148 1.96 -20.92 -0.30
N GLU A 149 1.19 -21.51 -1.21
CA GLU A 149 1.62 -21.77 -2.57
C GLU A 149 1.66 -20.47 -3.37
N MET A 150 2.86 -20.02 -3.69
CA MET A 150 3.07 -18.90 -4.61
C MET A 150 3.47 -19.45 -5.98
N PRO A 151 2.80 -19.04 -7.07
CA PRO A 151 3.20 -19.45 -8.42
C PRO A 151 4.52 -18.80 -8.81
N LEU A 152 5.47 -19.62 -9.28
CA LEU A 152 6.63 -19.14 -10.03
C LEU A 152 6.20 -18.78 -11.47
N GLY A 153 6.99 -17.93 -12.14
CA GLY A 153 6.64 -17.32 -13.43
C GLY A 153 6.00 -18.24 -14.49
N ARG A 154 5.26 -17.62 -15.42
CA ARG A 154 4.29 -18.18 -16.39
C ARG A 154 4.71 -19.42 -17.21
N HIS A 155 5.98 -19.84 -17.17
CA HIS A 155 6.51 -20.94 -17.98
C HIS A 155 6.72 -22.25 -17.24
N ILE A 156 6.64 -22.29 -15.91
CA ILE A 156 7.05 -23.48 -15.15
C ILE A 156 5.86 -24.16 -14.45
N GLY A 157 4.75 -23.45 -14.18
CA GLY A 157 3.57 -24.01 -13.51
C GLY A 157 3.84 -24.57 -12.12
N ARG A 158 5.05 -24.33 -11.56
CA ARG A 158 5.45 -24.78 -10.24
C ARG A 158 5.01 -23.75 -9.21
N THR A 159 4.25 -24.20 -8.22
CA THR A 159 4.04 -23.47 -6.98
C THR A 159 5.19 -23.77 -6.02
N VAL A 160 5.60 -22.77 -5.25
CA VAL A 160 6.56 -22.93 -4.16
C VAL A 160 5.85 -22.62 -2.86
N LEU A 161 6.02 -23.50 -1.89
CA LEU A 161 5.57 -23.28 -0.52
C LEU A 161 6.56 -22.33 0.17
N LEU A 162 6.12 -21.10 0.41
CA LEU A 162 6.90 -20.09 1.12
C LEU A 162 6.23 -19.79 2.47
N PRO A 163 7.02 -19.52 3.52
CA PRO A 163 6.47 -19.12 4.81
C PRO A 163 5.71 -17.81 4.63
N THR A 164 4.46 -17.78 5.07
CA THR A 164 3.69 -16.55 5.07
C THR A 164 3.63 -15.96 6.46
N ARG A 165 3.22 -14.70 6.50
CA ARG A 165 2.95 -13.99 7.74
C ARG A 165 1.45 -13.82 7.85
N ILE A 166 0.86 -14.30 8.95
CA ILE A 166 -0.45 -13.77 9.35
C ILE A 166 -0.18 -12.31 9.72
N SER A 167 -0.84 -11.40 9.01
CA SER A 167 -0.54 -9.98 9.11
C SER A 167 -1.81 -9.17 9.33
N SER A 168 -1.62 -7.88 9.55
CA SER A 168 -2.69 -6.89 9.71
C SER A 168 -2.43 -5.71 8.78
N VAL A 169 -3.49 -5.06 8.34
CA VAL A 169 -3.41 -3.77 7.62
C VAL A 169 -2.69 -2.73 8.48
N LEU A 170 -2.79 -2.82 9.81
CA LEU A 170 -1.99 -2.01 10.73
C LEU A 170 -0.48 -2.20 10.50
N ALA A 171 -0.01 -3.44 10.34
CA ALA A 171 1.40 -3.72 10.03
C ALA A 171 1.82 -3.17 8.66
N ILE A 172 0.91 -3.12 7.69
CA ILE A 172 1.13 -2.48 6.38
C ILE A 172 1.25 -0.96 6.54
N CYS A 173 0.38 -0.35 7.37
CA CYS A 173 0.36 1.10 7.64
C CYS A 173 1.59 1.58 8.42
N ARG A 174 2.24 0.69 9.19
CA ARG A 174 3.49 1.01 9.90
C ARG A 174 4.66 1.04 8.92
N ASN A 175 5.45 2.11 8.93
CA ASN A 175 6.51 2.36 7.93
C ASN A 175 5.97 2.34 6.49
N PHE A 176 4.81 2.98 6.28
CA PHE A 176 4.14 3.00 4.97
C PHE A 176 5.02 3.60 3.87
N ASP A 177 5.89 4.56 4.22
CA ASP A 177 6.98 5.10 3.39
C ASP A 177 7.85 3.99 2.77
N LYS A 178 8.20 2.96 3.54
CA LYS A 178 8.96 1.81 3.03
C LYS A 178 8.05 0.80 2.33
N ASN A 179 6.89 0.53 2.91
CA ASN A 179 5.98 -0.51 2.41
C ASN A 179 5.35 -0.14 1.05
N ILE A 180 5.16 1.14 0.74
CA ILE A 180 4.52 1.59 -0.51
C ILE A 180 5.24 1.09 -1.77
N HIS A 181 6.56 0.88 -1.70
CA HIS A 181 7.37 0.34 -2.79
C HIS A 181 7.64 -1.17 -2.68
N ARG A 182 7.35 -1.81 -1.54
CA ARG A 182 7.53 -3.26 -1.36
C ARG A 182 6.49 -4.05 -2.15
N ALA A 183 6.86 -5.27 -2.51
CA ALA A 183 5.96 -6.22 -3.11
C ALA A 183 5.16 -6.97 -2.04
N PHE A 184 3.88 -7.18 -2.30
CA PHE A 184 2.97 -7.94 -1.46
C PHE A 184 2.29 -9.03 -2.26
N TYR A 185 2.19 -10.21 -1.65
CA TYR A 185 1.33 -11.30 -2.09
C TYR A 185 0.18 -11.43 -1.10
N PHE A 186 -1.04 -11.11 -1.53
CA PHE A 186 -2.25 -11.16 -0.70
C PHE A 186 -2.99 -12.51 -0.87
N PRO A 187 -3.85 -12.90 0.09
CA PRO A 187 -4.51 -14.22 0.08
C PRO A 187 -5.29 -14.54 -1.20
N ASP A 188 -5.93 -13.55 -1.82
CA ASP A 188 -6.74 -13.72 -3.03
C ASP A 188 -6.00 -13.34 -4.33
N SER A 189 -4.70 -13.04 -4.23
CA SER A 189 -3.89 -12.62 -5.36
C SER A 189 -3.30 -13.80 -6.11
N GLN A 190 -3.18 -13.66 -7.44
CA GLN A 190 -2.47 -14.63 -8.28
C GLN A 190 -0.97 -14.37 -8.40
N TYR A 191 -0.52 -13.17 -8.07
CA TYR A 191 0.86 -12.73 -8.25
C TYR A 191 1.21 -11.65 -7.25
N ALA A 192 2.51 -11.51 -6.96
CA ALA A 192 2.98 -10.41 -6.13
C ALA A 192 2.90 -9.08 -6.89
N LEU A 193 2.46 -8.04 -6.20
CA LEU A 193 2.37 -6.68 -6.73
C LEU A 193 2.95 -5.69 -5.74
N HIS A 194 3.47 -4.56 -6.25
CA HIS A 194 3.79 -3.45 -5.38
C HIS A 194 2.55 -2.95 -4.64
N LEU A 195 2.71 -2.58 -3.36
CA LEU A 195 1.61 -2.07 -2.54
C LEU A 195 0.88 -0.92 -3.24
N ARG A 196 1.63 0.04 -3.80
CA ARG A 196 1.07 1.18 -4.54
C ARG A 196 0.16 0.79 -5.71
N SER A 197 0.41 -0.35 -6.35
CA SER A 197 -0.39 -0.83 -7.49
C SER A 197 -1.69 -1.54 -7.05
N ILE A 198 -1.76 -2.00 -5.80
CA ILE A 198 -2.95 -2.65 -5.24
C ILE A 198 -3.88 -1.62 -4.59
N LEU A 199 -3.31 -0.55 -4.01
CA LEU A 199 -4.09 0.50 -3.35
C LEU A 199 -5.14 1.08 -4.28
N TYR A 200 -6.40 0.83 -3.93
CA TYR A 200 -7.56 1.26 -4.69
C TYR A 200 -8.28 2.39 -3.95
N ASP A 201 -8.39 3.54 -4.60
CA ASP A 201 -9.13 4.69 -4.08
C ASP A 201 -10.63 4.41 -4.18
N VAL A 202 -11.33 4.38 -3.03
CA VAL A 202 -12.77 4.10 -3.01
C VAL A 202 -13.59 5.15 -3.76
N THR A 203 -13.09 6.37 -3.94
CA THR A 203 -13.78 7.42 -4.71
C THR A 203 -14.04 7.00 -6.15
N ARG A 204 -13.19 6.13 -6.70
CA ARG A 204 -13.27 5.62 -8.07
C ARG A 204 -14.21 4.43 -8.23
N LEU A 205 -14.77 3.90 -7.14
CA LEU A 205 -15.69 2.76 -7.23
C LEU A 205 -16.93 3.16 -8.02
N ILE A 206 -17.32 2.31 -8.96
CA ILE A 206 -18.56 2.42 -9.74
C ILE A 206 -19.40 1.20 -9.39
N ASP A 207 -20.69 1.41 -9.09
CA ASP A 207 -21.58 0.34 -8.59
C ASP A 207 -21.70 -0.84 -9.58
N ASP A 208 -21.66 -0.56 -10.87
CA ASP A 208 -21.74 -1.57 -11.94
C ASP A 208 -20.40 -2.28 -12.24
N GLU A 209 -19.27 -1.77 -11.72
CA GLU A 209 -17.92 -2.28 -12.00
C GLU A 209 -17.13 -2.57 -10.71
N LEU A 210 -17.80 -3.16 -9.72
CA LEU A 210 -17.14 -3.54 -8.46
C LEU A 210 -16.13 -4.69 -8.67
N PRO A 211 -14.93 -4.63 -8.06
CA PRO A 211 -13.95 -5.70 -8.17
C PRO A 211 -14.48 -7.04 -7.61
N GLU A 212 -14.41 -8.10 -8.43
CA GLU A 212 -14.88 -9.43 -8.03
C GLU A 212 -14.07 -10.06 -6.87
N ARG A 213 -12.79 -9.68 -6.75
CA ARG A 213 -11.85 -10.22 -5.75
C ARG A 213 -11.55 -9.20 -4.66
N GLY A 214 -11.07 -9.73 -3.53
CA GLY A 214 -10.56 -8.92 -2.44
C GLY A 214 -9.47 -7.97 -2.93
N ASN A 215 -9.55 -6.70 -2.52
CA ASN A 215 -8.53 -5.70 -2.84
C ASN A 215 -8.22 -4.86 -1.60
N LEU A 216 -7.08 -4.16 -1.61
CA LEU A 216 -6.73 -3.20 -0.56
C LEU A 216 -7.23 -1.81 -0.96
N TYR A 217 -8.26 -1.35 -0.26
CA TYR A 217 -8.90 -0.07 -0.50
C TYR A 217 -8.42 0.98 0.50
N PHE A 218 -8.52 2.24 0.11
CA PHE A 218 -8.38 3.37 1.03
C PHE A 218 -9.44 4.44 0.76
N GLY A 219 -9.86 5.14 1.81
CA GLY A 219 -10.85 6.21 1.71
C GLY A 219 -10.95 7.07 2.96
N LYS A 220 -11.51 8.28 2.81
CA LYS A 220 -11.74 9.20 3.95
C LYS A 220 -13.03 8.83 4.67
N ILE A 221 -12.96 8.76 6.00
CA ILE A 221 -14.11 8.52 6.86
C ILE A 221 -14.98 9.79 6.90
N VAL A 222 -16.26 9.66 6.60
CA VAL A 222 -17.26 10.75 6.64
C VAL A 222 -18.35 10.54 7.68
N GLY A 223 -18.45 9.33 8.22
CA GLY A 223 -19.43 8.98 9.24
C GLY A 223 -19.02 7.75 10.04
N PHE A 224 -19.60 7.61 11.22
CA PHE A 224 -19.42 6.46 12.09
C PHE A 224 -20.71 6.20 12.89
N SER A 225 -21.22 4.98 12.82
CA SER A 225 -22.42 4.54 13.57
C SER A 225 -22.07 3.38 14.47
N ARG A 226 -22.28 3.55 15.78
CA ARG A 226 -22.15 2.47 16.76
C ARG A 226 -23.41 1.62 16.77
N LEU A 227 -23.27 0.31 16.62
CA LEU A 227 -24.37 -0.65 16.77
C LEU A 227 -23.95 -1.78 17.72
N SER A 228 -24.92 -2.56 18.21
CA SER A 228 -24.67 -3.63 19.19
C SER A 228 -23.79 -4.77 18.65
N HIS A 229 -23.96 -5.14 17.38
CA HIS A 229 -23.25 -6.28 16.79
C HIS A 229 -22.09 -5.88 15.88
N ARG A 230 -22.30 -4.87 15.03
CA ARG A 230 -21.30 -4.39 14.07
C ARG A 230 -21.41 -2.89 13.91
N ASN A 231 -20.33 -2.16 14.12
CA ASN A 231 -20.29 -0.75 13.78
C ASN A 231 -20.28 -0.57 12.26
N ILE A 232 -20.63 0.64 11.83
CA ILE A 232 -20.58 1.04 10.43
C ILE A 232 -19.66 2.24 10.32
N ILE A 233 -18.60 2.10 9.53
CA ILE A 233 -17.75 3.21 9.09
C ILE A 233 -18.21 3.60 7.68
N TYR A 234 -18.44 4.89 7.47
CA TYR A 234 -18.88 5.43 6.19
C TYR A 234 -17.71 6.11 5.51
N LEU A 235 -17.43 5.71 4.27
CA LEU A 235 -16.36 6.31 3.47
C LEU A 235 -16.93 7.22 2.39
N LYS A 236 -16.23 8.33 2.14
CA LYS A 236 -16.53 9.23 1.03
C LYS A 236 -16.32 8.52 -0.29
N VAL A 237 -17.31 8.63 -1.17
CA VAL A 237 -17.29 8.13 -2.55
C VAL A 237 -17.95 9.17 -3.46
N GLU A 238 -17.69 9.10 -4.77
CA GLU A 238 -18.22 10.08 -5.73
C GLU A 238 -19.46 9.56 -6.46
N ASN A 239 -19.47 8.26 -6.81
CA ASN A 239 -20.48 7.70 -7.70
C ASN A 239 -21.73 7.16 -7.00
N PHE A 240 -21.74 7.10 -5.66
CA PHE A 240 -22.90 6.66 -4.87
C PHE A 240 -22.88 7.37 -3.51
N PRO A 241 -23.99 7.37 -2.74
CA PRO A 241 -24.11 8.22 -1.55
C PRO A 241 -23.04 7.96 -0.47
N GLU A 242 -22.74 6.68 -0.22
CA GLU A 242 -21.79 6.27 0.82
C GLU A 242 -21.35 4.81 0.62
N LEU A 243 -20.09 4.51 0.99
CA LEU A 243 -19.59 3.14 1.10
C LEU A 243 -19.63 2.71 2.57
N LYS A 244 -20.30 1.60 2.87
CA LYS A 244 -20.44 1.08 4.23
C LYS A 244 -19.40 -0.01 4.53
N ILE A 245 -18.57 0.21 5.54
CA ILE A 245 -17.63 -0.78 6.05
C ILE A 245 -18.13 -1.27 7.40
N TYR A 246 -18.48 -2.55 7.46
CA TYR A 246 -18.97 -3.17 8.69
C TYR A 246 -17.82 -3.76 9.49
N THR A 247 -17.70 -3.32 10.74
CA THR A 247 -16.61 -3.66 11.67
C THR A 247 -17.16 -4.17 13.01
N TYR A 248 -16.31 -4.76 13.85
CA TYR A 248 -16.73 -5.22 15.18
C TYR A 248 -16.41 -4.15 16.24
N PRO A 249 -17.36 -3.81 17.15
CA PRO A 249 -17.14 -2.78 18.17
C PRO A 249 -15.86 -2.98 18.98
N ARG A 250 -15.63 -4.21 19.46
CA ARG A 250 -14.41 -4.59 20.21
C ARG A 250 -13.10 -4.33 19.48
N PHE A 251 -13.11 -4.34 18.14
CA PHE A 251 -11.91 -4.08 17.33
C PHE A 251 -11.72 -2.59 17.09
N ASP A 252 -12.81 -1.84 16.94
CA ASP A 252 -12.78 -0.40 16.71
C ASP A 252 -12.34 0.35 17.96
N GLU A 253 -12.87 -0.01 19.13
CA GLU A 253 -12.45 0.54 20.43
C GLU A 253 -10.94 0.43 20.61
N ARG A 254 -10.40 -0.75 20.29
CA ARG A 254 -8.98 -1.04 20.41
C ARG A 254 -8.13 -0.23 19.44
N LYS A 255 -8.59 -0.10 18.20
CA LYS A 255 -7.92 0.74 17.17
C LYS A 255 -8.19 2.24 17.34
N LYS A 256 -8.94 2.64 18.37
CA LYS A 256 -9.42 4.01 18.60
C LYS A 256 -10.15 4.58 17.38
N ILE A 257 -10.97 3.76 16.72
CA ILE A 257 -11.82 4.15 15.59
C ILE A 257 -13.21 4.50 16.12
N ASP A 258 -13.57 5.77 16.03
CA ASP A 258 -14.86 6.28 16.45
C ASP A 258 -15.24 7.58 15.72
N SER A 259 -16.17 8.35 16.28
CA SER A 259 -16.60 9.64 15.74
C SER A 259 -15.51 10.72 15.72
N GLU A 260 -14.40 10.57 16.43
CA GLU A 260 -13.24 11.48 16.34
C GLU A 260 -12.34 11.13 15.14
N SER A 261 -12.52 9.94 14.55
CA SER A 261 -11.79 9.50 13.36
C SER A 261 -12.33 10.09 12.04
N LEU A 262 -13.30 11.01 12.11
CA LEU A 262 -13.84 11.68 10.92
C LEU A 262 -12.74 12.45 10.18
N GLY A 263 -12.73 12.35 8.85
CA GLY A 263 -11.70 12.93 7.99
C GLY A 263 -10.42 12.10 7.86
N ARG A 264 -10.15 11.17 8.79
CA ARG A 264 -9.00 10.25 8.72
C ARG A 264 -9.15 9.26 7.58
N VAL A 265 -8.01 8.73 7.13
CA VAL A 265 -7.98 7.73 6.07
C VAL A 265 -8.03 6.31 6.65
N LEU A 266 -9.03 5.54 6.23
CA LEU A 266 -9.14 4.11 6.52
C LEU A 266 -8.50 3.32 5.37
N LEU A 267 -7.59 2.38 5.70
CA LEU A 267 -7.20 1.31 4.79
C LEU A 267 -7.92 0.03 5.21
N PHE A 268 -8.45 -0.71 4.24
CA PHE A 268 -9.10 -2.00 4.50
C PHE A 268 -8.93 -2.98 3.34
N TYR A 269 -8.86 -4.27 3.67
CA TYR A 269 -8.84 -5.35 2.70
C TYR A 269 -10.12 -6.16 2.77
N GLY A 270 -10.74 -6.40 1.61
CA GLY A 270 -11.91 -7.27 1.50
C GLY A 270 -12.56 -7.14 0.14
N THR A 271 -13.72 -7.78 -0.03
CA THR A 271 -14.53 -7.62 -1.24
C THR A 271 -15.62 -6.59 -0.98
N VAL A 272 -15.73 -5.61 -1.87
CA VAL A 272 -16.86 -4.67 -1.89
C VAL A 272 -17.94 -5.29 -2.77
N SER A 273 -19.16 -5.38 -2.25
CA SER A 273 -20.28 -5.95 -3.01
C SER A 273 -21.54 -5.14 -2.79
N ASN A 274 -22.38 -5.09 -3.82
CA ASN A 274 -23.71 -4.49 -3.80
C ASN A 274 -24.82 -5.56 -3.70
N LYS A 275 -24.47 -6.84 -3.44
CA LYS A 275 -25.43 -7.93 -3.23
C LYS A 275 -26.26 -7.63 -1.95
N GLY A 276 -27.37 -6.92 -2.11
CA GLY A 276 -28.21 -6.39 -1.02
C GLY A 276 -29.07 -5.17 -1.43
N GLU A 277 -29.30 -4.26 -0.48
CA GLU A 277 -30.19 -3.07 -0.54
C GLU A 277 -29.71 -1.94 -1.50
N GLY A 278 -28.87 -2.24 -2.49
CA GLY A 278 -28.39 -1.27 -3.49
C GLY A 278 -27.29 -0.31 -3.02
N ILE A 279 -26.73 -0.48 -1.82
CA ILE A 279 -25.60 0.31 -1.34
C ILE A 279 -24.35 -0.59 -1.26
N PRO A 280 -23.25 -0.23 -1.94
CA PRO A 280 -21.99 -0.96 -1.83
C PRO A 280 -21.52 -1.08 -0.39
N ARG A 281 -21.10 -2.30 -0.01
CA ARG A 281 -20.62 -2.59 1.34
C ARG A 281 -19.46 -3.57 1.37
N CYS A 282 -18.63 -3.45 2.40
CA CYS A 282 -17.59 -4.42 2.74
C CYS A 282 -17.79 -4.94 4.16
N MET A 283 -17.75 -6.26 4.33
CA MET A 283 -17.89 -6.93 5.62
C MET A 283 -16.54 -7.40 6.11
N THR A 284 -15.92 -6.66 7.03
CA THR A 284 -14.67 -7.12 7.67
C THR A 284 -15.00 -8.22 8.69
N LYS A 285 -14.21 -9.28 8.72
CA LYS A 285 -14.39 -10.44 9.61
C LYS A 285 -13.29 -10.50 10.67
N SER A 286 -12.08 -10.08 10.32
CA SER A 286 -10.89 -10.25 11.15
C SER A 286 -10.36 -8.90 11.62
N TRP A 287 -9.78 -8.86 12.82
CA TRP A 287 -9.13 -7.66 13.36
C TRP A 287 -8.05 -7.12 12.41
N GLY A 288 -7.31 -7.98 11.73
CA GLY A 288 -6.24 -7.59 10.81
C GLY A 288 -6.70 -6.93 9.51
N GLN A 289 -7.97 -6.90 9.16
CA GLN A 289 -8.42 -6.48 7.81
C GLN A 289 -8.52 -4.98 7.58
N TYR A 290 -8.39 -4.15 8.61
CA TYR A 290 -8.52 -2.70 8.46
C TYR A 290 -7.76 -1.94 9.54
N SER A 291 -7.31 -0.73 9.22
CA SER A 291 -6.65 0.18 10.15
C SER A 291 -6.70 1.63 9.64
N LEU A 292 -6.49 2.58 10.53
CA LEU A 292 -6.28 3.97 10.15
C LEU A 292 -4.84 4.16 9.63
N LEU A 293 -4.68 4.91 8.55
CA LEU A 293 -3.37 5.37 8.14
C LEU A 293 -2.91 6.48 9.08
N PRO A 294 -1.65 6.45 9.56
CA PRO A 294 -1.04 7.62 10.21
C PRO A 294 -1.01 8.82 9.25
N GLU A 295 -1.37 9.99 9.74
CA GLU A 295 -1.55 11.21 8.92
C GLU A 295 -0.31 11.58 8.10
N GLN A 296 0.88 11.38 8.68
CA GLN A 296 2.17 11.62 8.02
C GLN A 296 2.36 10.85 6.70
N TYR A 297 1.62 9.75 6.51
CA TYR A 297 1.71 8.90 5.33
C TYR A 297 0.62 9.16 4.29
N GLU A 298 -0.38 9.98 4.60
CA GLU A 298 -1.49 10.27 3.67
C GLU A 298 -1.01 10.89 2.36
N LYS A 299 0.12 11.61 2.37
CA LYS A 299 0.75 12.20 1.19
C LYS A 299 1.29 11.17 0.18
N PHE A 300 1.51 9.92 0.60
CA PHE A 300 2.01 8.85 -0.27
C PHE A 300 0.89 8.10 -1.01
N LEU A 301 -0.37 8.33 -0.62
CA LEU A 301 -1.52 7.67 -1.25
C LEU A 301 -1.72 8.17 -2.67
N PRO A 302 -2.07 7.27 -3.61
CA PRO A 302 -2.38 7.65 -4.99
C PRO A 302 -3.82 8.18 -5.09
N TRP A 303 -4.13 9.29 -4.41
CA TRP A 303 -5.45 9.93 -4.47
C TRP A 303 -5.85 10.21 -5.92
N HIS A 304 -7.08 9.85 -6.26
CA HIS A 304 -7.72 10.41 -7.43
C HIS A 304 -8.14 11.84 -7.09
N ARG A 305 -7.63 12.82 -7.84
CA ARG A 305 -8.13 14.18 -7.74
C ARG A 305 -9.34 14.28 -8.67
N PRO A 306 -10.57 14.46 -8.17
CA PRO A 306 -11.66 14.86 -9.03
C PRO A 306 -11.35 16.22 -9.65
N ASN A 307 -11.79 16.39 -10.90
CA ASN A 307 -11.74 17.64 -11.66
C ASN A 307 -12.47 18.79 -10.95
#